data_AF-V4Q7L7-F1
#
_entry.id   AF-V4Q7L7-F1
#
_cell.length_a   1.000
_cell.length_b   1.000
_cell.length_c   1.000
_cell.angle_alpha   90.00
_cell.angle_beta   90.00
_cell.angle_gamma   90.00
#
_symmetry.space_group_name_H-M   'P 1'
#
loop_
_entity.id
_entity.type
_entity.pdbx_description
1 polymer ?
#
loop_
_entity_poly.entity_id
_entity_poly.type
_entity_poly.pdbx_seq_one_letter_code
_entity_poly.pdbx_strand_id
1 'polypeptide(L)'
;MRTVQTTSPQQACENILIDEKRYNTERDILRSENAVIDRLLARSLEMKQAYGELHEKLSPQPPALRVFLGLLLSTAAFWSPERIAKSRTQRDELVETNRQIARKAEDLAQLLEQRSRLHETSGFSSHTHYHVCDVIEAAAGNHSLFNAYVKERLDTLCGQFDLKYWPSLDQLVRAVSTDAENATLEATDPLTLAATAATRPSRADFFKTLFAAIEENSAHHHGQLPEGFRLTDGTLASLANCALDLVPDELADSAYVKRLRQRERNGDM
;
A
#
# COMPACT_ATOMS: atom_id res chain seq x y z
N MET A 1 -51.52 -13.53 9.93
CA MET A 1 -50.19 -13.88 10.47
C MET A 1 -49.19 -13.83 9.31
N ARG A 2 -48.31 -12.83 9.26
CA ARG A 2 -47.19 -12.84 8.32
C ARG A 2 -46.13 -13.78 8.88
N THR A 3 -45.94 -14.92 8.23
CA THR A 3 -44.75 -15.77 8.42
C THR A 3 -43.52 -14.92 8.15
N VAL A 4 -42.78 -14.58 9.22
CA VAL A 4 -41.43 -14.07 9.11
C VAL A 4 -40.62 -15.18 8.47
N GLN A 5 -40.31 -15.05 7.17
CA GLN A 5 -39.37 -15.96 6.53
C GLN A 5 -38.03 -15.79 7.24
N THR A 6 -37.62 -16.80 7.99
CA THR A 6 -36.28 -16.88 8.55
C THR A 6 -35.31 -17.02 7.39
N THR A 7 -34.66 -15.91 7.05
CA THR A 7 -33.58 -15.87 6.05
C THR A 7 -32.52 -16.89 6.44
N SER A 8 -32.15 -17.79 5.54
CA SER A 8 -31.08 -18.76 5.85
C SER A 8 -29.75 -18.04 6.06
N PRO A 9 -28.81 -18.60 6.84
CA PRO A 9 -27.46 -18.03 7.03
C PRO A 9 -26.76 -17.65 5.73
N GLN A 10 -26.89 -18.51 4.72
CA GLN A 10 -26.36 -18.28 3.37
C GLN A 10 -27.02 -17.07 2.71
N GLN A 11 -28.36 -17.02 2.66
CA GLN A 11 -29.08 -15.88 2.08
C GLN A 11 -28.78 -14.57 2.82
N ALA A 12 -28.59 -14.59 4.13
CA ALA A 12 -28.21 -13.40 4.88
C ALA A 12 -26.85 -12.84 4.42
N CYS A 13 -25.85 -13.70 4.24
CA CYS A 13 -24.54 -13.29 3.73
C CYS A 13 -24.61 -12.83 2.26
N GLU A 14 -25.28 -13.60 1.40
CA GLU A 14 -25.41 -13.29 -0.03
C GLU A 14 -26.18 -11.99 -0.27
N ASN A 15 -27.23 -11.71 0.52
CA ASN A 15 -27.96 -10.45 0.43
C ASN A 15 -27.06 -9.24 0.74
N ILE A 16 -26.19 -9.35 1.74
CA ILE A 16 -25.20 -8.29 2.04
C ILE A 16 -24.27 -8.08 0.84
N LEU A 17 -23.75 -9.15 0.25
CA LEU A 17 -22.87 -9.07 -0.93
C LEU A 17 -23.60 -8.45 -2.14
N ILE A 18 -24.85 -8.81 -2.38
CA ILE A 18 -25.68 -8.27 -3.47
C ILE A 18 -25.95 -6.78 -3.25
N ASP A 19 -26.29 -6.39 -2.02
CA ASP A 19 -26.53 -4.99 -1.67
C ASP A 19 -25.26 -4.14 -1.81
N GLU A 20 -24.10 -4.66 -1.40
CA GLU A 20 -22.80 -4.00 -1.56
C GLU A 20 -22.42 -3.86 -3.05
N LYS A 21 -22.60 -4.92 -3.85
CA LYS A 21 -22.37 -4.85 -5.30
C LYS A 21 -23.27 -3.82 -5.97
N ARG A 22 -24.55 -3.74 -5.57
CA ARG A 22 -25.50 -2.74 -6.09
C ARG A 22 -25.02 -1.33 -5.76
N TYR A 23 -24.67 -1.08 -4.49
CA TYR A 23 -24.13 0.20 -4.03
C TYR A 23 -22.89 0.64 -4.82
N ASN A 24 -21.95 -0.28 -5.03
CA ASN A 24 -20.71 -0.03 -5.78
C ASN A 24 -20.97 0.26 -7.26
N THR A 25 -21.88 -0.49 -7.88
CA THR A 25 -22.23 -0.33 -9.30
C THR A 25 -22.94 1.00 -9.55
N GLU A 26 -23.88 1.39 -8.69
CA GLU A 26 -24.60 2.67 -8.79
C GLU A 26 -23.67 3.89 -8.67
N ARG A 27 -22.53 3.74 -8.00
CA ARG A 27 -21.55 4.82 -7.76
C ARG A 27 -20.31 4.74 -8.65
N ASP A 28 -20.21 3.72 -9.49
CA ASP A 28 -19.02 3.40 -10.29
C ASP A 28 -17.71 3.33 -9.47
N ILE A 29 -17.78 2.68 -8.30
CA ILE A 29 -16.64 2.48 -7.40
C ILE A 29 -16.34 0.98 -7.20
N LEU A 30 -15.14 0.68 -6.70
CA LEU A 30 -14.76 -0.65 -6.17
C LEU A 30 -15.05 -1.83 -7.12
N ARG A 31 -14.77 -1.65 -8.42
CA ARG A 31 -14.94 -2.70 -9.45
C ARG A 31 -14.19 -4.00 -9.12
N SER A 32 -13.07 -3.92 -8.42
CA SER A 32 -12.30 -5.07 -7.95
C SER A 32 -13.03 -5.87 -6.87
N GLU A 33 -13.70 -5.21 -5.93
CA GLU A 33 -14.53 -5.90 -4.92
C GLU A 33 -15.75 -6.54 -5.57
N ASN A 34 -16.37 -5.88 -6.56
CA ASN A 34 -17.48 -6.46 -7.32
C ASN A 34 -17.09 -7.78 -8.01
N ALA A 35 -15.87 -7.88 -8.54
CA ALA A 35 -15.37 -9.14 -9.11
C ALA A 35 -15.20 -10.24 -8.04
N VAL A 36 -14.80 -9.89 -6.82
CA VAL A 36 -14.75 -10.85 -5.70
C VAL A 36 -16.15 -11.28 -5.30
N ILE A 37 -17.11 -10.34 -5.20
CA ILE A 37 -18.52 -10.65 -4.92
C ILE A 37 -19.06 -11.67 -5.94
N ASP A 38 -18.79 -11.45 -7.23
CA ASP A 38 -19.25 -12.36 -8.28
C ASP A 38 -18.70 -13.79 -8.13
N ARG A 39 -17.43 -13.92 -7.75
CA ARG A 39 -16.83 -15.24 -7.45
C ARG A 39 -17.49 -15.91 -6.25
N LEU A 40 -17.70 -15.17 -5.16
CA LEU A 40 -18.33 -15.68 -3.94
C LEU A 40 -19.77 -16.15 -4.19
N LEU A 41 -20.54 -15.41 -5.00
CA LEU A 41 -21.90 -15.77 -5.38
C LEU A 41 -21.93 -16.97 -6.35
N ALA A 42 -21.00 -17.04 -7.30
CA ALA A 42 -20.90 -18.18 -8.22
C ALA A 42 -20.54 -19.49 -7.49
N ARG A 43 -19.74 -19.42 -6.43
CA ARG A 43 -19.28 -20.56 -5.61
C ARG A 43 -20.09 -20.73 -4.31
N SER A 44 -21.34 -20.28 -4.32
CA SER A 44 -22.26 -20.28 -3.15
C SER A 44 -22.37 -21.64 -2.43
N LEU A 45 -22.35 -22.76 -3.17
CA LEU A 45 -22.42 -24.11 -2.58
C LEU A 45 -21.22 -24.43 -1.69
N GLU A 46 -20.01 -24.04 -2.11
CA GLU A 46 -18.77 -24.23 -1.35
C GLU A 46 -18.75 -23.35 -0.09
N MET A 47 -19.43 -22.20 -0.16
CA MET A 47 -19.50 -21.22 0.91
C MET A 47 -20.57 -21.51 1.96
N LYS A 48 -21.44 -22.50 1.74
CA LYS A 48 -22.58 -22.79 2.63
C LYS A 48 -22.18 -23.00 4.10
N GLN A 49 -21.13 -23.78 4.35
CA GLN A 49 -20.63 -24.02 5.71
C GLN A 49 -19.97 -22.78 6.31
N ALA A 50 -19.17 -22.06 5.51
CA ALA A 50 -18.50 -20.83 5.91
C ALA A 50 -19.51 -19.73 6.30
N TYR A 51 -20.54 -19.52 5.48
CA TYR A 51 -21.63 -18.60 5.78
C TYR A 51 -22.44 -19.03 7.00
N GLY A 52 -22.60 -20.34 7.23
CA GLY A 52 -23.19 -20.88 8.45
C GLY A 52 -22.46 -20.41 9.71
N GLU A 53 -21.14 -20.62 9.76
CA GLU A 53 -20.31 -20.20 10.90
C GLU A 53 -20.25 -18.68 11.06
N LEU A 54 -20.12 -17.95 9.95
CA LEU A 54 -20.11 -16.48 9.97
C LEU A 54 -21.41 -15.92 10.55
N HIS A 55 -22.55 -16.41 10.06
CA HIS A 55 -23.85 -15.98 10.56
C HIS A 55 -24.01 -16.33 12.03
N GLU A 56 -23.69 -17.56 12.46
CA GLU A 56 -23.79 -17.98 13.87
C GLU A 56 -23.00 -17.06 14.80
N LYS A 57 -21.79 -16.66 14.40
CA LYS A 57 -20.88 -15.86 15.24
C LYS A 57 -21.11 -14.36 15.16
N LEU A 58 -21.60 -13.85 14.03
CA LEU A 58 -21.68 -12.41 13.77
C LEU A 58 -23.11 -11.86 13.69
N SER A 59 -24.14 -12.70 13.46
CA SER A 59 -25.54 -12.24 13.45
C SER A 59 -26.01 -11.59 14.76
N PRO A 60 -25.50 -11.96 15.97
CA PRO A 60 -25.91 -11.28 17.20
C PRO A 60 -25.50 -9.80 17.26
N GLN A 61 -24.50 -9.39 16.48
CA GLN A 61 -24.04 -8.02 16.39
C GLN A 61 -24.25 -7.53 14.95
N PRO A 62 -25.40 -6.89 14.64
CA PRO A 62 -25.84 -6.64 13.27
C PRO A 62 -24.81 -6.08 12.28
N PRO A 63 -23.93 -5.12 12.66
CA PRO A 63 -22.95 -4.62 11.70
C PRO A 63 -21.74 -5.55 11.48
N ALA A 64 -21.46 -6.46 12.42
CA ALA A 64 -20.23 -7.25 12.42
C ALA A 64 -20.12 -8.19 11.20
N LEU A 65 -21.24 -8.77 10.75
CA LEU A 65 -21.27 -9.62 9.56
C LEU A 65 -20.94 -8.82 8.29
N ARG A 66 -21.50 -7.61 8.16
CA ARG A 66 -21.22 -6.73 7.01
C ARG A 66 -19.77 -6.26 7.02
N VAL A 67 -19.24 -5.89 8.19
CA VAL A 67 -17.83 -5.50 8.35
C VAL A 67 -16.92 -6.64 7.94
N PHE A 68 -17.14 -7.86 8.46
CA PHE A 68 -16.31 -9.00 8.09
C PHE A 68 -16.30 -9.27 6.59
N LEU A 69 -17.48 -9.26 5.95
CA LEU A 69 -17.58 -9.45 4.50
C LEU A 69 -16.85 -8.33 3.74
N GLY A 70 -16.97 -7.07 4.16
CA GLY A 70 -16.20 -5.96 3.60
C GLY A 70 -14.68 -6.14 3.74
N LEU A 71 -14.21 -6.65 4.89
CA LEU A 71 -12.79 -6.96 5.09
C LEU A 71 -12.30 -8.08 4.16
N LEU A 72 -13.10 -9.12 3.96
CA LEU A 72 -12.79 -10.18 3.00
C LEU A 72 -12.71 -9.64 1.56
N LEU A 73 -13.70 -8.82 1.16
CA LEU A 73 -13.78 -8.24 -0.19
C LEU A 73 -12.58 -7.34 -0.46
N SER A 74 -12.32 -6.37 0.41
CA SER A 74 -11.19 -5.45 0.31
C SER A 74 -9.85 -6.21 0.32
N THR A 75 -9.68 -7.18 1.22
CA THR A 75 -8.45 -7.98 1.27
C THR A 75 -8.24 -8.77 -0.02
N ALA A 76 -9.27 -9.42 -0.55
CA ALA A 76 -9.14 -10.18 -1.81
C ALA A 76 -8.97 -9.28 -3.03
N ALA A 77 -9.58 -8.10 -3.04
CA ALA A 77 -9.52 -7.15 -4.14
C ALA A 77 -8.16 -6.45 -4.24
N PHE A 78 -7.57 -6.07 -3.11
CA PHE A 78 -6.35 -5.25 -3.05
C PHE A 78 -5.08 -6.05 -2.71
N TRP A 79 -5.23 -7.19 -2.05
CA TRP A 79 -4.13 -8.02 -1.56
C TRP A 79 -4.17 -9.46 -2.11
N SER A 80 -4.65 -9.63 -3.35
CA SER A 80 -4.48 -10.89 -4.09
C SER A 80 -2.99 -11.15 -4.38
N PRO A 81 -2.57 -12.42 -4.58
CA PRO A 81 -1.17 -12.75 -4.88
C PRO A 81 -0.56 -11.92 -6.02
N GLU A 82 -1.33 -11.62 -7.06
CA GLU A 82 -0.91 -10.81 -8.21
C GLU A 82 -0.71 -9.34 -7.83
N ARG A 83 -1.60 -8.79 -7.00
CA ARG A 83 -1.52 -7.41 -6.50
C ARG A 83 -0.35 -7.25 -5.56
N ILE A 84 -0.14 -8.22 -4.67
CA ILE A 84 1.02 -8.29 -3.78
C ILE A 84 2.31 -8.35 -4.58
N ALA A 85 2.38 -9.21 -5.61
CA ALA A 85 3.54 -9.30 -6.49
C ALA A 85 3.83 -7.96 -7.17
N LYS A 86 2.80 -7.29 -7.70
CA LYS A 86 2.93 -5.97 -8.32
C LYS A 86 3.43 -4.91 -7.33
N SER A 87 2.87 -4.84 -6.14
CA SER A 87 3.27 -3.90 -5.09
C SER A 87 4.75 -4.08 -4.71
N ARG A 88 5.22 -5.33 -4.64
CA ARG A 88 6.64 -5.64 -4.40
C ARG A 88 7.53 -5.22 -5.56
N THR A 89 7.13 -5.47 -6.80
CA THR A 89 7.86 -4.98 -7.98
C THR A 89 8.00 -3.46 -7.94
N GLN A 90 6.93 -2.74 -7.60
CA GLN A 90 6.97 -1.27 -7.47
C GLN A 90 7.90 -0.81 -6.33
N ARG A 91 7.90 -1.52 -5.19
CA ARG A 91 8.85 -1.26 -4.09
C ARG A 91 10.29 -1.46 -4.56
N ASP A 92 10.58 -2.58 -5.23
CA ASP A 92 11.92 -2.90 -5.71
C ASP A 92 12.38 -1.92 -6.81
N GLU A 93 11.46 -1.46 -7.68
CA GLU A 93 11.68 -0.38 -8.65
C GLU A 93 12.02 0.94 -7.96
N LEU A 94 11.35 1.27 -6.85
CA LEU A 94 11.64 2.48 -6.08
C LEU A 94 13.01 2.41 -5.38
N VAL A 95 13.38 1.25 -4.82
CA VAL A 95 14.75 1.02 -4.30
C VAL A 95 15.79 1.25 -5.38
N GLU A 96 15.57 0.66 -6.56
CA GLU A 96 16.52 0.80 -7.66
C GLU A 96 16.57 2.24 -8.20
N THR A 97 15.43 2.93 -8.21
CA THR A 97 15.37 4.35 -8.57
C THR A 97 16.20 5.20 -7.61
N ASN A 98 16.07 5.00 -6.30
CA ASN A 98 16.87 5.71 -5.29
C ASN A 98 18.38 5.42 -5.45
N ARG A 99 18.77 4.16 -5.70
CA ARG A 99 20.17 3.81 -6.00
C ARG A 99 20.70 4.51 -7.25
N GLN A 100 19.89 4.61 -8.30
CA GLN A 100 20.28 5.32 -9.51
C GLN A 100 20.38 6.82 -9.27
N ILE A 101 19.47 7.42 -8.50
CA ILE A 101 19.54 8.83 -8.10
C ILE A 101 20.85 9.08 -7.35
N ALA A 102 21.16 8.27 -6.33
CA ALA A 102 22.39 8.41 -5.55
C ALA A 102 23.64 8.40 -6.45
N ARG A 103 23.82 7.35 -7.26
CA ARG A 103 24.99 7.24 -8.15
C ARG A 103 25.10 8.41 -9.13
N LYS A 104 24.00 8.75 -9.81
CA LYS A 104 24.02 9.80 -10.83
C LYS A 104 24.22 11.18 -10.22
N ALA A 105 23.66 11.44 -9.04
CA ALA A 105 23.87 12.68 -8.31
C ALA A 105 25.34 12.80 -7.87
N GLU A 106 25.94 11.74 -7.31
CA GLU A 106 27.36 11.77 -6.95
C GLU A 106 28.27 11.99 -8.18
N ASP A 107 28.04 11.27 -9.28
CA ASP A 107 28.80 11.47 -10.53
C ASP A 107 28.66 12.92 -11.04
N LEU A 108 27.45 13.48 -11.03
CA LEU A 108 27.20 14.86 -11.43
C LEU A 108 27.89 15.85 -10.49
N ALA A 109 27.87 15.62 -9.18
CA ALA A 109 28.53 16.48 -8.21
C ALA A 109 30.05 16.53 -8.44
N GLN A 110 30.68 15.38 -8.74
CA GLN A 110 32.11 15.34 -9.08
C GLN A 110 32.42 16.15 -10.35
N LEU A 111 31.56 16.06 -11.37
CA LEU A 111 31.71 16.86 -12.59
C LEU A 111 31.52 18.37 -12.32
N LEU A 112 30.56 18.74 -11.48
CA LEU A 112 30.32 20.13 -11.07
C LEU A 112 31.51 20.70 -10.29
N GLU A 113 32.06 19.92 -9.36
CA GLU A 113 33.27 20.29 -8.60
C GLU A 113 34.47 20.47 -9.52
N GLN A 114 34.68 19.52 -10.45
CA GLN A 114 35.75 19.62 -11.44
C GLN A 114 35.58 20.85 -12.35
N ARG A 115 34.35 21.16 -12.77
CA ARG A 115 34.04 22.35 -13.56
C ARG A 115 34.40 23.63 -12.80
N SER A 116 34.02 23.73 -11.54
CA SER A 116 34.35 24.89 -10.69
C SER A 116 35.86 25.07 -10.57
N ARG A 117 36.61 23.99 -10.31
CA ARG A 117 38.08 24.02 -10.28
C ARG A 117 38.69 24.50 -11.60
N LEU A 118 38.14 24.07 -12.74
CA LEU A 118 38.61 24.51 -14.06
C LEU A 118 38.30 25.99 -14.33
N HIS A 119 37.13 26.50 -13.91
CA HIS A 119 36.83 27.94 -14.03
C HIS A 119 37.83 28.81 -13.27
N GLU A 120 38.33 28.33 -12.12
CA GLU A 120 39.30 29.04 -11.31
C GLU A 120 40.73 28.97 -11.87
N THR A 121 41.10 27.85 -12.51
CA THR A 121 42.51 27.53 -12.82
C THR A 121 42.88 27.56 -14.30
N SER A 122 41.92 27.32 -15.20
CA SER A 122 42.21 27.13 -16.62
C SER A 122 42.30 28.41 -17.44
N GLY A 123 41.84 29.55 -16.89
CA GLY A 123 41.68 30.81 -17.63
C GLY A 123 40.47 30.82 -18.59
N PHE A 124 39.65 29.77 -18.61
CA PHE A 124 38.42 29.68 -19.39
C PHE A 124 37.18 29.72 -18.51
N SER A 125 36.15 30.44 -18.96
CA SER A 125 34.80 30.43 -18.38
C SER A 125 33.80 29.78 -19.35
N SER A 126 32.78 29.11 -18.82
CA SER A 126 31.74 28.47 -19.65
C SER A 126 30.36 29.12 -19.56
N HIS A 127 30.23 30.28 -18.90
CA HIS A 127 28.97 31.02 -18.74
C HIS A 127 27.77 30.17 -18.25
N THR A 128 28.06 29.15 -17.43
CA THR A 128 27.04 28.31 -16.79
C THR A 128 26.66 28.89 -15.43
N HIS A 129 25.49 28.51 -14.89
CA HIS A 129 25.14 28.86 -13.52
C HIS A 129 26.22 28.44 -12.52
N TYR A 130 26.57 29.37 -11.65
CA TYR A 130 27.56 29.20 -10.61
C TYR A 130 26.94 29.34 -9.21
N HIS A 131 25.94 30.21 -9.05
CA HIS A 131 25.22 30.40 -7.80
C HIS A 131 23.97 29.52 -7.74
N VAL A 132 23.66 28.96 -6.56
CA VAL A 132 22.42 28.18 -6.34
C VAL A 132 21.15 28.99 -6.64
N CYS A 133 21.08 30.24 -6.19
CA CYS A 133 19.95 31.13 -6.46
C CYS A 133 19.65 31.26 -7.96
N ASP A 134 20.68 31.40 -8.81
CA ASP A 134 20.48 31.47 -10.26
C ASP A 134 19.83 30.20 -10.80
N VAL A 135 20.20 29.03 -10.26
CA VAL A 135 19.60 27.75 -10.63
C VAL A 135 18.15 27.65 -10.14
N ILE A 136 17.86 28.13 -8.93
CA ILE A 136 16.48 28.16 -8.38
C ILE A 136 15.59 29.05 -9.24
N GLU A 137 16.04 30.26 -9.57
CA GLU A 137 15.29 31.18 -10.43
C GLU A 137 15.08 30.60 -11.83
N ALA A 138 16.12 30.03 -12.43
CA ALA A 138 16.04 29.40 -13.75
C ALA A 138 15.06 28.21 -13.75
N ALA A 139 15.08 27.39 -12.69
CA ALA A 139 14.17 26.25 -12.53
C ALA A 139 12.72 26.69 -12.29
N ALA A 140 12.51 27.80 -11.55
CA ALA A 140 11.18 28.33 -11.29
C ALA A 140 10.51 28.84 -12.58
N GLY A 141 11.27 29.41 -13.52
CA GLY A 141 10.78 29.82 -14.84
C GLY A 141 9.49 30.66 -14.75
N ASN A 142 8.38 30.13 -15.28
CA ASN A 142 7.07 30.81 -15.29
C ASN A 142 6.19 30.52 -14.06
N HIS A 143 6.75 29.96 -12.98
CA HIS A 143 5.98 29.62 -11.78
C HIS A 143 5.45 30.89 -11.10
N SER A 144 4.15 31.17 -11.28
CA SER A 144 3.51 32.44 -10.93
C SER A 144 3.66 32.81 -9.46
N LEU A 145 3.50 31.85 -8.55
CA LEU A 145 3.64 32.10 -7.11
C LEU A 145 5.07 32.39 -6.69
N PHE A 146 6.05 31.77 -7.36
CA PHE A 146 7.45 32.05 -7.08
C PHE A 146 7.79 33.46 -7.53
N ASN A 147 7.43 33.80 -8.77
CA ASN A 147 7.69 35.12 -9.35
C ASN A 147 6.96 36.25 -8.62
N ALA A 148 5.74 36.02 -8.13
CA ALA A 148 4.97 37.06 -7.45
C ALA A 148 5.38 37.27 -5.98
N TYR A 149 5.82 36.23 -5.27
CA TYR A 149 5.97 36.30 -3.81
C TYR A 149 7.35 35.93 -3.27
N VAL A 150 8.12 35.12 -4.00
CA VAL A 150 9.39 34.55 -3.50
C VAL A 150 10.59 35.22 -4.16
N LYS A 151 10.52 35.49 -5.46
CA LYS A 151 11.65 35.95 -6.27
C LYS A 151 12.36 37.18 -5.68
N GLU A 152 11.66 38.30 -5.52
CA GLU A 152 12.27 39.56 -5.04
C GLU A 152 12.97 39.40 -3.68
N ARG A 153 12.40 38.57 -2.79
CA ARG A 153 12.98 38.28 -1.48
C ARG A 153 14.21 37.39 -1.57
N LEU A 154 14.18 36.39 -2.46
CA LEU A 154 15.33 35.54 -2.74
C LEU A 154 16.46 36.36 -3.35
N ASP A 155 16.20 37.17 -4.37
CA ASP A 155 17.19 38.04 -5.02
C ASP A 155 17.85 38.97 -3.99
N THR A 156 17.05 39.57 -3.10
CA THR A 156 17.54 40.41 -2.01
C THR A 156 18.44 39.64 -1.06
N LEU A 157 18.06 38.42 -0.67
CA LEU A 157 18.85 37.57 0.23
C LEU A 157 20.16 37.13 -0.43
N CYS A 158 20.12 36.73 -1.70
CA CYS A 158 21.30 36.33 -2.46
C CYS A 158 22.27 37.51 -2.66
N GLY A 159 21.75 38.74 -2.81
CA GLY A 159 22.58 39.95 -2.86
C GLY A 159 23.20 40.37 -1.52
N GLN A 160 22.64 39.95 -0.38
CA GLN A 160 23.14 40.31 0.96
C GLN A 160 24.37 39.50 1.39
N PHE A 161 24.52 38.28 0.90
CA PHE A 161 25.58 37.36 1.30
C PHE A 161 26.43 36.96 0.11
N ASP A 162 27.76 37.05 0.25
CA ASP A 162 28.67 36.58 -0.79
C ASP A 162 28.69 35.05 -0.89
N LEU A 163 29.37 34.55 -1.93
CA LEU A 163 29.38 33.14 -2.31
C LEU A 163 29.81 32.17 -1.21
N LYS A 164 30.58 32.62 -0.21
CA LYS A 164 31.08 31.73 0.85
C LYS A 164 30.00 31.33 1.87
N TYR A 165 28.85 31.99 1.85
CA TYR A 165 27.72 31.70 2.74
C TYR A 165 26.70 30.74 2.12
N TRP A 166 26.82 30.46 0.82
CA TRP A 166 25.91 29.57 0.11
C TRP A 166 26.61 28.24 -0.20
N PRO A 167 25.87 27.11 -0.17
CA PRO A 167 26.43 25.85 -0.63
C PRO A 167 26.71 25.92 -2.13
N SER A 168 27.79 25.27 -2.56
CA SER A 168 28.10 25.12 -3.97
C SER A 168 27.11 24.16 -4.65
N LEU A 169 27.03 24.22 -5.98
CA LEU A 169 26.13 23.34 -6.75
C LEU A 169 26.45 21.86 -6.54
N ASP A 170 27.73 21.50 -6.47
CA ASP A 170 28.14 20.11 -6.17
C ASP A 170 27.69 19.68 -4.77
N GLN A 171 27.78 20.55 -3.77
CA GLN A 171 27.33 20.23 -2.40
C GLN A 171 25.82 19.99 -2.35
N LEU A 172 25.02 20.77 -3.07
CA LEU A 172 23.56 20.55 -3.17
C LEU A 172 23.22 19.23 -3.85
N VAL A 173 23.92 18.91 -4.94
CA VAL A 173 23.70 17.63 -5.64
C VAL A 173 24.19 16.45 -4.78
N ARG A 174 25.29 16.58 -4.03
CA ARG A 174 25.73 15.55 -3.05
C ARG A 174 24.71 15.35 -1.94
N ALA A 175 24.03 16.40 -1.49
CA ALA A 175 22.95 16.26 -0.52
C ALA A 175 21.81 15.39 -1.07
N VAL A 176 21.41 15.58 -2.34
CA VAL A 176 20.44 14.70 -3.03
C VAL A 176 20.96 13.27 -3.14
N SER A 177 22.25 13.09 -3.45
CA SER A 177 22.86 11.75 -3.48
C SER A 177 22.75 11.04 -2.13
N THR A 178 23.12 11.75 -1.06
CA THR A 178 23.13 11.22 0.31
C THR A 178 21.71 10.92 0.79
N ASP A 179 20.74 11.77 0.47
CA ASP A 179 19.33 11.55 0.78
C ASP A 179 18.81 10.28 0.11
N ALA A 180 19.07 10.11 -1.20
CA ALA A 180 18.64 8.94 -1.94
C ALA A 180 19.37 7.65 -1.50
N GLU A 181 20.65 7.72 -1.11
CA GLU A 181 21.40 6.58 -0.59
C GLU A 181 20.86 6.10 0.76
N ASN A 182 20.42 7.03 1.61
CA ASN A 182 19.89 6.74 2.94
C ASN A 182 18.37 6.56 2.97
N ALA A 183 17.69 6.63 1.82
CA ALA A 183 16.24 6.53 1.73
C ALA A 183 15.75 5.15 2.23
N THR A 184 15.02 5.15 3.34
CA THR A 184 14.31 3.98 3.85
C THR A 184 12.91 3.91 3.23
N LEU A 185 12.50 2.70 2.84
CA LEU A 185 11.13 2.47 2.38
C LEU A 185 10.28 1.98 3.55
N GLU A 186 9.26 2.75 3.87
CA GLU A 186 8.25 2.39 4.87
C GLU A 186 6.92 2.16 4.18
N ALA A 187 6.21 1.11 4.59
CA ALA A 187 4.83 0.89 4.17
C ALA A 187 3.96 1.98 4.79
N THR A 188 3.09 2.59 4.00
CA THR A 188 2.19 3.67 4.46
C THR A 188 1.05 3.18 5.35
N ASP A 189 0.83 1.87 5.40
CA ASP A 189 -0.24 1.24 6.19
C ASP A 189 0.11 -0.21 6.59
N PRO A 190 -0.52 -0.74 7.67
CA PRO A 190 -0.25 -2.09 8.17
C PRO A 190 -0.57 -3.22 7.19
N LEU A 191 -1.54 -3.04 6.29
CA LEU A 191 -1.89 -4.07 5.31
C LEU A 191 -0.82 -4.18 4.23
N THR A 192 -0.29 -3.05 3.75
CA THR A 192 0.87 -3.00 2.85
C THR A 192 2.09 -3.67 3.50
N LEU A 193 2.35 -3.39 4.78
CA LEU A 193 3.45 -4.04 5.51
C LEU A 193 3.26 -5.57 5.57
N ALA A 194 2.10 -6.03 6.04
CA ALA A 194 1.80 -7.46 6.17
C ALA A 194 1.88 -8.19 4.83
N ALA A 195 1.37 -7.57 3.76
CA ALA A 195 1.38 -8.12 2.42
C ALA A 195 2.78 -8.18 1.79
N THR A 196 3.69 -7.27 2.15
CA THR A 196 5.03 -7.16 1.50
C THR A 196 6.19 -7.65 2.36
N ALA A 197 5.92 -8.10 3.58
CA ALA A 197 6.92 -8.59 4.54
C ALA A 197 7.70 -9.84 4.06
N ALA A 198 7.04 -10.76 3.36
CA ALA A 198 7.69 -12.00 2.91
C ALA A 198 8.47 -11.83 1.59
N THR A 199 9.54 -12.61 1.41
CA THR A 199 10.41 -12.54 0.22
C THR A 199 9.78 -13.15 -1.04
N ARG A 200 8.77 -14.04 -0.93
CA ARG A 200 8.09 -14.67 -2.09
C ARG A 200 6.59 -14.49 -2.00
N PRO A 201 5.90 -14.12 -3.10
CA PRO A 201 4.44 -13.96 -3.08
C PRO A 201 3.82 -15.33 -2.89
N SER A 202 2.92 -15.45 -1.93
CA SER A 202 2.26 -16.71 -1.65
C SER A 202 0.85 -16.53 -1.15
N ARG A 203 0.05 -17.60 -1.25
CA ARG A 203 -1.25 -17.70 -0.58
C ARG A 203 -1.17 -17.35 0.91
N ALA A 204 -0.02 -17.58 1.56
CA ALA A 204 0.19 -17.21 2.96
C ALA A 204 0.12 -15.70 3.19
N ASP A 205 0.55 -14.87 2.24
CA ASP A 205 0.54 -13.41 2.39
C ASP A 205 -0.90 -12.89 2.43
N PHE A 206 -1.78 -13.41 1.56
CA PHE A 206 -3.21 -13.12 1.64
C PHE A 206 -3.79 -13.48 3.02
N PHE A 207 -3.47 -14.65 3.57
CA PHE A 207 -3.94 -15.04 4.90
C PHE A 207 -3.38 -14.14 6.00
N LYS A 208 -2.10 -13.75 5.93
CA LYS A 208 -1.50 -12.79 6.88
C LYS A 208 -2.25 -11.46 6.84
N THR A 209 -2.49 -10.91 5.64
CA THR A 209 -3.23 -9.66 5.47
C THR A 209 -4.67 -9.79 5.95
N LEU A 210 -5.34 -10.91 5.68
CA LEU A 210 -6.69 -11.17 6.17
C LEU A 210 -6.73 -11.27 7.70
N PHE A 211 -5.75 -11.91 8.33
CA PHE A 211 -5.66 -12.00 9.79
C PHE A 211 -5.40 -10.62 10.41
N ALA A 212 -4.50 -9.83 9.85
CA ALA A 212 -4.25 -8.46 10.28
C ALA A 212 -5.51 -7.58 10.12
N ALA A 213 -6.23 -7.70 9.01
CA ALA A 213 -7.47 -6.97 8.78
C ALA A 213 -8.56 -7.33 9.81
N ILE A 214 -8.66 -8.60 10.19
CA ILE A 214 -9.58 -9.07 11.24
C ILE A 214 -9.15 -8.52 12.61
N GLU A 215 -7.86 -8.55 12.93
CA GLU A 215 -7.35 -8.08 14.23
C GLU A 215 -7.52 -6.57 14.39
N GLU A 216 -7.18 -5.78 13.38
CA GLU A 216 -7.36 -4.31 13.35
C GLU A 216 -8.83 -3.90 13.53
N ASN A 217 -9.77 -4.78 13.16
CA ASN A 217 -11.21 -4.56 13.29
C ASN A 217 -11.83 -5.31 14.48
N SER A 218 -11.00 -5.88 15.36
CA SER A 218 -11.43 -6.52 16.60
C SER A 218 -11.88 -5.48 17.63
N ALA A 219 -12.73 -5.90 18.57
CA ALA A 219 -13.15 -5.04 19.69
C ALA A 219 -11.95 -4.47 20.48
N HIS A 220 -10.81 -5.17 20.52
CA HIS A 220 -9.59 -4.70 21.18
C HIS A 220 -9.02 -3.44 20.49
N HIS A 221 -9.17 -3.34 19.17
CA HIS A 221 -8.75 -2.21 18.35
C HIS A 221 -9.91 -1.23 18.07
N HIS A 222 -10.95 -1.20 18.93
CA HIS A 222 -12.14 -0.38 18.76
C HIS A 222 -12.95 -0.66 17.47
N GLY A 223 -12.78 -1.84 16.88
CA GLY A 223 -13.53 -2.29 15.72
C GLY A 223 -14.90 -2.88 16.06
N GLN A 224 -15.59 -3.36 15.02
CA GLN A 224 -16.98 -3.87 15.13
C GLN A 224 -17.06 -5.40 15.22
N LEU A 225 -15.94 -6.10 15.18
CA LEU A 225 -15.92 -7.55 15.37
C LEU A 225 -15.95 -7.89 16.88
N PRO A 226 -16.69 -8.95 17.29
CA PRO A 226 -16.77 -9.35 18.69
C PRO A 226 -15.40 -9.66 19.32
N GLU A 227 -15.29 -9.45 20.62
CA GLU A 227 -14.10 -9.84 21.37
C GLU A 227 -13.85 -11.36 21.24
N GLY A 228 -12.59 -11.74 20.98
CA GLY A 228 -12.22 -13.14 20.78
C GLY A 228 -12.79 -13.78 19.51
N PHE A 229 -13.33 -12.98 18.58
CA PHE A 229 -13.86 -13.49 17.32
C PHE A 229 -12.81 -14.30 16.56
N ARG A 230 -13.15 -15.55 16.25
CA ARG A 230 -12.26 -16.45 15.51
C ARG A 230 -13.03 -17.47 14.71
N LEU A 231 -12.71 -17.55 13.42
CA LEU A 231 -13.23 -18.58 12.52
C LEU A 231 -12.41 -19.86 12.60
N THR A 232 -13.04 -20.99 12.26
CA THR A 232 -12.33 -22.25 12.03
C THR A 232 -11.36 -22.12 10.85
N ASP A 233 -10.32 -22.95 10.87
CA ASP A 233 -9.34 -22.99 9.79
C ASP A 233 -9.97 -23.47 8.47
N GLY A 234 -11.00 -24.32 8.54
CA GLY A 234 -11.78 -24.76 7.37
C GLY A 234 -12.61 -23.63 6.75
N THR A 235 -13.29 -22.82 7.56
CA THR A 235 -14.05 -21.66 7.07
C THR A 235 -13.14 -20.63 6.42
N LEU A 236 -11.99 -20.32 7.02
CA LEU A 236 -10.99 -19.44 6.40
C LEU A 236 -10.46 -19.99 5.07
N ALA A 237 -10.23 -21.30 4.99
CA ALA A 237 -9.80 -21.94 3.75
C ALA A 237 -10.85 -21.78 2.65
N SER A 238 -12.13 -22.08 2.94
CA SER A 238 -13.23 -21.91 1.97
C SER A 238 -13.39 -20.45 1.52
N LEU A 239 -13.34 -19.49 2.45
CA LEU A 239 -13.42 -18.06 2.16
C LEU A 239 -12.28 -17.63 1.21
N ALA A 240 -11.04 -18.02 1.52
CA ALA A 240 -9.88 -17.68 0.70
C ALA A 240 -9.93 -18.32 -0.69
N ASN A 241 -10.26 -19.62 -0.75
CA ASN A 241 -10.34 -20.37 -2.01
C ASN A 241 -11.36 -19.75 -2.96
N CYS A 242 -12.53 -19.36 -2.45
CA CYS A 242 -13.58 -18.76 -3.27
C CYS A 242 -13.28 -17.30 -3.62
N ALA A 243 -12.77 -16.50 -2.68
CA ALA A 243 -12.48 -15.08 -2.91
C ALA A 243 -11.33 -14.86 -3.91
N LEU A 244 -10.29 -15.70 -3.83
CA LEU A 244 -9.15 -15.68 -4.74
C LEU A 244 -9.36 -16.49 -6.03
N ASP A 245 -10.50 -17.19 -6.14
CA ASP A 245 -10.81 -18.09 -7.26
C ASP A 245 -9.74 -19.17 -7.51
N LEU A 246 -9.26 -19.80 -6.44
CA LEU A 246 -8.20 -20.82 -6.53
C LEU A 246 -8.71 -22.08 -7.24
N VAL A 247 -7.88 -22.61 -8.13
CA VAL A 247 -8.09 -23.87 -8.85
C VAL A 247 -7.86 -25.08 -7.93
N PRO A 248 -8.40 -26.27 -8.23
CA PRO A 248 -8.36 -27.44 -7.35
C PRO A 248 -6.97 -27.81 -6.80
N ASP A 249 -5.93 -27.71 -7.62
CA ASP A 249 -4.55 -28.04 -7.24
C ASP A 249 -3.91 -26.99 -6.29
N GLU A 250 -4.53 -25.81 -6.21
CA GLU A 250 -4.08 -24.67 -5.41
C GLU A 250 -5.00 -24.37 -4.23
N LEU A 251 -5.97 -25.23 -3.93
CA LEU A 251 -6.85 -25.04 -2.78
C LEU A 251 -6.05 -25.07 -1.48
N ALA A 252 -6.32 -24.10 -0.62
CA ALA A 252 -5.91 -24.17 0.77
C ALA A 252 -6.85 -25.15 1.51
N ASP A 253 -6.28 -25.99 2.36
CA ASP A 253 -7.04 -26.83 3.28
C ASP A 253 -6.94 -26.30 4.71
N SER A 254 -7.75 -26.86 5.61
CA SER A 254 -7.73 -26.49 7.04
C SER A 254 -6.35 -26.69 7.67
N ALA A 255 -5.59 -27.72 7.26
CA ALA A 255 -4.26 -27.99 7.80
C ALA A 255 -3.24 -26.92 7.41
N TYR A 256 -3.32 -26.41 6.18
CA TYR A 256 -2.51 -25.29 5.69
C TYR A 256 -2.77 -24.02 6.49
N VAL A 257 -4.04 -23.64 6.66
CA VAL A 257 -4.42 -22.44 7.44
C VAL A 257 -4.00 -22.56 8.90
N LYS A 258 -4.14 -23.74 9.52
CA LYS A 258 -3.70 -24.00 10.89
C LYS A 258 -2.19 -23.75 11.07
N ARG A 259 -1.36 -24.24 10.14
CA ARG A 259 0.09 -24.03 10.17
C ARG A 259 0.45 -22.55 10.04
N LEU A 260 -0.28 -21.79 9.22
CA LEU A 260 -0.06 -20.35 9.09
C LEU A 260 -0.36 -19.62 10.40
N ARG A 261 -1.52 -19.87 11.01
CA ARG A 261 -1.88 -19.27 12.31
C ARG A 261 -0.89 -19.58 13.43
N GLN A 262 -0.33 -20.79 13.44
CA GLN A 262 0.72 -21.15 14.41
C GLN A 262 2.01 -20.36 14.17
N ARG A 263 2.38 -20.10 12.91
CA ARG A 263 3.57 -19.32 12.58
C ARG A 263 3.42 -17.85 12.96
N GLU A 264 2.27 -17.22 12.71
CA GLU A 264 2.04 -15.82 13.11
C GLU A 264 2.19 -15.65 14.62
N ARG A 265 1.58 -16.53 15.42
CA ARG A 265 1.69 -16.50 16.89
C ARG A 265 3.10 -16.64 17.43
N ASN A 266 3.95 -17.36 16.71
CA ASN A 266 5.33 -17.60 17.12
C ASN A 266 6.29 -16.53 16.56
N GLY A 267 5.84 -15.72 15.59
CA GLY A 267 6.63 -14.65 14.96
C GLY A 267 6.50 -13.29 15.64
N ASP A 268 5.47 -13.10 16.47
CA ASP A 268 5.27 -11.90 17.31
C ASP A 268 5.99 -11.98 18.69
N MET A 269 6.96 -12.90 18.85
CA MET A 269 7.87 -12.99 20.02
C MET A 269 9.32 -12.68 19.63
#